data_AF-A0A101WU26-F1
#
_entry.id   AF-A0A101WU26-F1
#
_cell.length_a   1.000
_cell.length_b   1.000
_cell.length_c   1.000
_cell.angle_alpha   90.00
_cell.angle_beta   90.00
_cell.angle_gamma   90.00
#
_symmetry.space_group_name_H-M   'P 1'
#
loop_
_entity.id
_entity.type
_entity.pdbx_description
1 polymer ?
#
loop_
_entity_poly.entity_id
_entity_poly.type
_entity_poly.pdbx_seq_one_letter_code
_entity_poly.pdbx_strand_id
1 'polypeptide(L)'
;MGLYAIELFPTKLRSTSMGSATAITRFVSFLSAFEFPYIALTLGKLMFFEFLVIVTFIAFIWTLFCTPETKGIPLELIAIARTICPSPHPRLEIGTVSTERGR
;
A
#
# COMPACT_ATOMS: atom_id res chain seq x y z
N MET A 1 -11.26 3.79 16.05
CA MET A 1 -9.97 3.08 15.89
C MET A 1 -9.40 3.41 14.51
N GLY A 2 -8.68 4.52 14.39
CA GLY A 2 -8.22 5.02 13.08
C GLY A 2 -7.17 6.13 13.21
N LEU A 3 -7.17 6.86 14.34
CA LEU A 3 -6.16 7.86 14.69
C LEU A 3 -4.73 7.31 14.66
N TYR A 4 -4.49 6.11 15.15
CA TYR A 4 -3.12 5.56 15.17
C TYR A 4 -2.48 5.46 13.78
N ALA A 5 -3.25 5.06 12.76
CA ALA A 5 -2.76 4.99 11.39
C ALA A 5 -2.37 6.36 10.83
N ILE A 6 -3.02 7.44 11.28
CA ILE A 6 -2.77 8.80 10.78
C ILE A 6 -1.55 9.42 11.47
N GLU A 7 -1.22 8.97 12.68
CA GLU A 7 -0.06 9.42 13.45
C GLU A 7 1.22 8.73 12.98
N LEU A 8 1.11 7.55 12.36
CA LEU A 8 2.21 6.84 11.72
C LEU A 8 2.73 7.53 10.45
N PHE A 9 1.94 8.41 9.83
CA PHE A 9 2.35 9.11 8.61
C PHE A 9 3.07 10.43 8.94
N PRO A 10 4.19 10.74 8.25
CA PRO A 10 4.80 12.05 8.36
C PRO A 10 3.82 13.14 7.89
N THR A 11 3.81 14.27 8.60
CA THR A 11 2.83 15.37 8.43
C THR A 11 2.74 15.89 7.00
N LYS A 12 3.85 15.91 6.25
CA LYS A 12 3.89 16.35 4.85
C LYS A 12 3.20 15.39 3.86
N LEU A 13 3.13 14.10 4.16
CA LEU A 13 2.61 13.07 3.22
C LEU A 13 1.25 12.51 3.63
N ARG A 14 0.79 12.82 4.85
CA ARG A 14 -0.42 12.25 5.45
C ARG A 14 -1.69 12.49 4.63
N SER A 15 -1.93 13.70 4.14
CA SER A 15 -3.12 14.02 3.36
C SER A 15 -3.09 13.36 1.98
N THR A 16 -1.95 13.40 1.30
CA THR A 16 -1.77 12.81 -0.04
C THR A 16 -1.91 11.29 -0.01
N SER A 17 -1.32 10.61 0.98
CA SER A 17 -1.42 9.16 1.15
C SER A 17 -2.84 8.71 1.48
N MET A 18 -3.55 9.44 2.34
CA MET A 18 -4.92 9.10 2.71
C MET A 18 -5.91 9.37 1.56
N GLY A 19 -5.70 10.46 0.81
CA GLY A 19 -6.48 10.78 -0.38
C GLY A 19 -6.32 9.74 -1.49
N SER A 20 -5.09 9.31 -1.77
CA SER A 20 -4.83 8.29 -2.80
C SER A 20 -5.42 6.93 -2.42
N ALA A 21 -5.24 6.48 -1.17
CA ALA A 21 -5.85 5.25 -0.67
C ALA A 21 -7.38 5.26 -0.80
N THR A 22 -8.00 6.41 -0.49
CA THR A 22 -9.44 6.60 -0.63
C THR A 22 -9.88 6.57 -2.09
N ALA A 23 -9.16 7.26 -2.98
CA ALA A 23 -9.45 7.28 -4.41
C ALA A 23 -9.40 5.88 -5.03
N ILE A 24 -8.36 5.11 -4.71
CA ILE A 24 -8.22 3.71 -5.16
C ILE A 24 -9.38 2.86 -4.63
N THR A 25 -9.72 2.99 -3.35
CA THR A 25 -10.83 2.24 -2.74
C THR A 25 -12.14 2.54 -3.46
N ARG A 26 -12.42 3.80 -3.78
CA ARG A 26 -13.63 4.20 -4.51
C ARG A 26 -13.63 3.70 -5.95
N PHE A 27 -12.49 3.73 -6.62
CA PHE A 27 -12.35 3.20 -7.98
C PHE A 27 -12.60 1.69 -8.03
N VAL A 28 -12.00 0.93 -7.12
CA VAL A 28 -12.23 -0.53 -7.01
C VAL A 28 -13.69 -0.82 -6.64
N SER A 29 -14.29 -0.04 -5.74
CA SER A 29 -15.72 -0.19 -5.38
C SER A 29 -16.63 0.03 -6.60
N PHE A 30 -16.29 1.01 -7.44
CA PHE A 30 -17.01 1.26 -8.68
C PHE A 30 -16.90 0.06 -9.63
N LEU A 31 -15.70 -0.50 -9.83
CA LEU A 31 -15.51 -1.69 -10.68
C LEU A 31 -16.27 -2.91 -10.14
N SER A 32 -16.19 -3.16 -8.83
CA SER A 32 -16.83 -4.31 -8.18
C SER A 32 -18.36 -4.31 -8.33
N ALA A 33 -18.97 -3.11 -8.40
CA ALA A 33 -20.42 -2.98 -8.62
C ALA A 33 -20.88 -3.52 -9.98
N PHE A 34 -20.03 -3.50 -11.01
CA PHE A 34 -20.33 -4.09 -12.33
C PHE A 34 -19.87 -5.54 -12.45
N GLU A 35 -18.77 -5.88 -11.80
CA GLU A 35 -18.18 -7.21 -11.84
C GLU A 35 -19.10 -8.26 -11.19
N PHE A 36 -19.68 -7.96 -10.03
CA PHE A 36 -20.58 -8.88 -9.33
C PHE A 36 -21.78 -9.34 -10.19
N PRO A 37 -22.62 -8.45 -10.74
CA PRO A 37 -23.77 -8.89 -11.55
C PRO A 37 -23.33 -9.63 -12.81
N TYR A 38 -22.20 -9.25 -13.44
CA TYR A 38 -21.71 -9.94 -14.63
C TYR A 38 -21.32 -11.40 -14.36
N ILE A 39 -20.53 -11.64 -13.30
CA ILE A 39 -20.07 -13.00 -12.95
C ILE A 39 -21.23 -13.83 -12.38
N ALA A 40 -22.09 -13.22 -11.55
CA ALA A 40 -23.22 -13.93 -10.95
C ALA A 40 -24.23 -14.42 -12.00
N LEU A 41 -24.45 -13.68 -13.10
CA LEU A 41 -25.38 -14.05 -14.17
C LEU A 41 -24.79 -15.08 -15.15
N THR A 42 -23.48 -15.06 -15.38
CA THR A 42 -22.83 -15.93 -16.38
C THR A 42 -22.35 -17.26 -15.81
N LEU A 43 -21.75 -17.23 -14.62
CA LEU A 43 -21.01 -18.35 -14.02
C LEU A 43 -21.62 -18.79 -12.67
N GLY A 44 -22.50 -17.97 -12.10
CA GLY A 44 -23.15 -18.24 -10.82
C GLY A 44 -22.40 -17.62 -9.62
N LYS A 45 -23.10 -17.59 -8.48
CA LYS A 45 -22.66 -16.85 -7.28
C LYS A 45 -21.40 -17.40 -6.62
N LEU A 46 -21.16 -18.71 -6.69
CA LEU A 46 -19.97 -19.35 -6.08
C LEU A 46 -18.68 -18.93 -6.77
N MET A 47 -18.69 -18.82 -8.11
CA MET A 47 -17.51 -18.44 -8.89
C MET A 47 -17.03 -17.02 -8.57
N PHE A 48 -17.94 -16.11 -8.18
CA PHE A 48 -17.57 -14.78 -7.72
C PHE A 48 -16.72 -14.82 -6.44
N PHE A 49 -17.07 -15.67 -5.47
CA PHE A 49 -16.29 -15.78 -4.24
C PHE A 49 -14.91 -16.41 -4.50
N GLU A 50 -14.81 -17.41 -5.37
CA GLU A 50 -13.51 -17.97 -5.76
C GLU A 50 -12.63 -16.93 -6.47
N PHE A 51 -13.22 -16.13 -7.36
CA PHE A 51 -12.53 -15.02 -8.00
C PHE A 51 -11.95 -14.03 -6.98
N LEU A 52 -12.75 -13.62 -5.98
CA LEU A 52 -12.27 -12.73 -4.91
C LEU A 52 -11.12 -13.34 -4.09
N VAL A 53 -11.17 -14.65 -3.81
CA VAL A 53 -10.09 -15.35 -3.12
C VAL A 53 -8.80 -15.30 -3.95
N ILE A 54 -8.87 -15.58 -5.25
CA ILE A 54 -7.71 -15.52 -6.15
C ILE A 54 -7.11 -14.12 -6.18
N VAL A 55 -7.94 -13.09 -6.37
CA VAL A 55 -7.49 -11.68 -6.38
C VAL A 55 -6.82 -11.30 -5.06
N THR A 56 -7.43 -11.68 -3.94
CA THR A 56 -6.88 -11.40 -2.60
C THR A 56 -5.57 -12.13 -2.37
N PHE A 57 -5.45 -13.38 -2.82
CA PHE A 57 -4.23 -14.16 -2.72
C PHE A 57 -3.09 -13.53 -3.53
N ILE A 58 -3.36 -13.09 -4.76
CA ILE A 58 -2.37 -12.37 -5.58
C ILE A 58 -1.94 -11.07 -4.89
N ALA A 59 -2.88 -10.30 -4.34
CA ALA A 59 -2.58 -9.08 -3.61
C ALA A 59 -1.73 -9.33 -2.36
N PHE A 60 -1.98 -10.44 -1.65
CA PHE A 60 -1.20 -10.85 -0.50
C PHE A 60 0.26 -11.16 -0.90
N ILE A 61 0.46 -11.96 -1.94
CA ILE A 61 1.79 -12.27 -2.48
C ILE A 61 2.51 -10.99 -2.91
N TRP A 62 1.83 -10.11 -3.65
CA TRP A 62 2.38 -8.82 -4.06
C TRP A 62 2.82 -7.97 -2.87
N THR A 63 1.99 -7.91 -1.82
CA THR A 63 2.28 -7.13 -0.61
C THR A 63 3.52 -7.66 0.10
N LEU A 64 3.73 -8.98 0.16
CA LEU A 64 4.91 -9.58 0.80
C LEU A 64 6.23 -9.22 0.10
N PHE A 65 6.22 -9.13 -1.24
CA PHE A 65 7.44 -8.87 -2.01
C PHE A 65 7.68 -7.39 -2.30
N CYS A 66 6.63 -6.60 -2.50
CA CYS A 66 6.77 -5.20 -2.93
C CYS A 66 6.72 -4.18 -1.79
N THR A 67 6.27 -4.56 -0.59
CA THR A 67 6.22 -3.64 0.54
C THR A 67 7.58 -3.53 1.23
N PRO A 68 8.21 -2.35 1.25
CA PRO A 68 9.49 -2.19 1.94
C PRO A 68 9.32 -2.33 3.45
N GLU A 69 10.33 -2.89 4.11
CA GLU A 69 10.32 -2.99 5.57
C GLU A 69 10.50 -1.60 6.20
N THR A 70 9.50 -1.13 6.95
CA THR A 70 9.48 0.16 7.65
C THR A 70 9.79 0.05 9.14
N LYS A 71 10.08 -1.15 9.64
CA LYS A 71 10.31 -1.41 11.07
C LYS A 71 11.59 -0.72 11.56
N GLY A 72 11.49 -0.03 12.70
CA GLY A 72 12.64 0.59 13.37
C GLY A 72 13.14 1.89 12.74
N ILE A 73 12.44 2.45 11.74
CA ILE A 73 12.83 3.69 11.07
C ILE A 73 12.00 4.86 11.62
N PRO A 74 12.61 5.97 12.08
CA PRO A 74 11.87 7.13 12.56
C PRO A 74 11.13 7.84 11.41
N LEU A 75 9.96 8.42 11.72
CA LEU A 75 9.04 9.01 10.74
C LEU A 75 9.67 10.12 9.88
N GLU A 76 10.56 10.94 10.45
CA GLU A 76 11.24 12.01 9.71
C GLU A 76 12.08 11.48 8.56
N LEU A 77 12.68 10.30 8.76
CA LEU A 77 13.54 9.65 7.80
C LEU A 77 12.73 9.00 6.66
N ILE A 78 11.54 8.48 6.99
CA ILE A 78 10.59 7.93 6.02
C ILE A 78 10.13 9.00 5.03
N ALA A 79 10.01 10.27 5.46
CA ALA A 79 9.59 11.36 4.59
C ALA A 79 10.60 11.71 3.47
N ILE A 80 11.87 11.34 3.64
CA ILE A 80 12.97 11.64 2.71
C ILE A 80 13.52 10.37 2.04
N ALA A 81 13.22 9.19 2.60
CA ALA A 81 13.64 7.91 2.09
C ALA A 81 13.17 7.68 0.65
N ARG A 82 14.04 7.09 -0.17
CA ARG A 82 13.69 6.59 -1.50
C ARG A 82 13.60 5.07 -1.45
N THR A 83 12.61 4.53 -2.14
CA THR A 83 12.55 3.11 -2.43
C THR A 83 13.51 2.81 -3.57
N ILE A 84 14.51 1.96 -3.30
CA ILE A 84 15.34 1.36 -4.36
C ILE A 84 14.76 -0.02 -4.65
N CYS A 85 14.36 -0.26 -5.89
CA CYS A 85 14.07 -1.60 -6.41
C CYS A 85 14.90 -1.82 -7.67
N PRO A 86 15.65 -2.94 -7.76
CA PRO A 86 15.02 -4.23 -8.04
C PRO A 86 15.61 -5.38 -7.20
N SER A 87 15.03 -5.66 -6.03
CA SER A 87 15.41 -6.85 -5.25
C SER A 87 14.18 -7.46 -4.56
N PRO A 88 14.16 -8.76 -4.25
CA PRO A 88 13.01 -9.45 -3.64
C PRO A 88 12.68 -8.98 -2.21
N HIS A 89 13.53 -8.17 -1.60
CA HIS A 89 13.31 -7.53 -0.30
C HIS A 89 13.59 -6.03 -0.40
N PRO A 90 12.59 -5.22 -0.80
CA PRO A 90 12.76 -3.78 -0.93
C PRO A 90 13.19 -3.17 0.41
N ARG A 91 14.34 -2.50 0.40
CA ARG A 91 14.89 -1.80 1.57
C ARG A 91 14.82 -0.30 1.32
N LEU A 92 14.43 0.45 2.35
CA LEU A 92 14.51 1.91 2.32
C LEU A 92 15.98 2.31 2.45
N GLU A 93 16.55 2.88 1.38
CA GLU A 93 17.81 3.60 1.52
C GLU A 93 17.52 5.00 2.02
N ILE A 94 18.13 5.28 3.16
CA ILE A 94 18.11 6.57 3.80
C ILE A 94 19.31 7.29 3.20
N GLY A 95 19.07 8.28 2.34
CA GLY A 95 20.12 9.22 1.95
C GLY A 95 20.68 9.83 3.23
N THR A 96 21.90 9.49 3.59
CA THR A 96 22.58 10.06 4.74
C THR A 96 22.62 11.57 4.53
N VAL A 97 21.82 12.31 5.29
CA VAL A 97 22.16 13.71 5.56
C VAL A 97 23.47 13.63 6.30
N SER A 98 24.56 13.95 5.59
CA SER A 98 25.90 14.01 6.16
C SER A 98 25.82 14.70 7.50
N THR A 99 26.32 14.01 8.50
CA THR A 99 26.77 14.58 9.75
C THR A 99 27.82 15.65 9.46
N GLU A 100 27.39 16.86 9.09
CA GLU A 100 28.15 18.09 9.31
C GLU A 100 27.83 18.58 10.72
N ARG A 101 28.24 17.76 11.70
CA ARG A 101 28.62 18.22 13.03
C ARG A 101 30.11 17.95 13.13
N GLY A 102 30.90 18.90 12.63
CA GLY A 102 32.33 18.73 12.47
C GLY A 102 33.09 19.98 12.03
N ARG A 103 32.61 21.19 12.34
CA ARG A 103 33.44 22.38 12.61
C ARG A 103 32.61 23.53 13.17
#